data_AF-A0A7V8W7Q3-F1
#
_entry.id   AF-A0A7V8W7Q3-F1
#
_cell.length_a   1.000
_cell.length_b   1.000
_cell.length_c   1.000
_cell.angle_alpha   90.00
_cell.angle_beta   90.00
_cell.angle_gamma   90.00
#
_symmetry.space_group_name_H-M   'P 1'
#
loop_
_entity.id
_entity.type
_entity.pdbx_description
1 polymer ?
#
loop_
_entity_poly.entity_id
_entity_poly.type
_entity_poly.pdbx_seq_one_letter_code
_entity_poly.pdbx_strand_id
1 'polypeptide(L)' 'MNDERCLIEGCTNLAYAPGGTASLCKEHFINFVTWRRRRGPVMFTKYAGMTMNERDTIVTEWQKSVMASE' A
#
# COMPACT_ATOMS: atom_id res chain seq x y z
N MET A 1 -10.81 -18.44 -0.06
CA MET A 1 -10.27 -17.13 0.36
C MET A 1 -8.80 -17.36 0.60
N ASN A 2 -7.92 -16.76 -0.18
CA ASN A 2 -6.48 -16.97 -0.01
C ASN A 2 -6.06 -16.42 1.37
N ASP A 3 -5.28 -17.21 2.12
CA ASP A 3 -4.61 -16.83 3.37
C ASP A 3 -3.51 -15.77 3.14
N GLU A 4 -3.74 -14.80 2.26
CA GLU A 4 -2.80 -13.72 2.03
C GLU A 4 -2.70 -12.86 3.28
N ARG A 5 -1.47 -12.71 3.75
CA ARG A 5 -1.12 -11.83 4.87
C ARG A 5 -0.70 -10.47 4.34
N CYS A 6 -0.70 -9.49 5.23
CA CYS A 6 -0.18 -8.17 4.94
C CYS A 6 1.29 -8.24 4.47
N LEU A 7 1.63 -7.46 3.44
CA LEU A 7 2.97 -7.26 2.89
C LEU A 7 3.96 -6.71 3.93
N ILE A 8 3.46 -5.93 4.89
CA ILE A 8 4.31 -5.28 5.91
C ILE A 8 4.88 -6.35 6.84
N GLU A 9 6.22 -6.42 6.89
CA GLU A 9 6.94 -7.34 7.77
C GLU A 9 6.53 -7.11 9.23
N GLY A 10 6.33 -8.21 9.98
CA GLY A 10 5.84 -8.14 11.36
C GLY A 10 4.31 -7.98 11.51
N CYS A 11 3.57 -7.66 10.43
CA CYS A 11 2.12 -7.61 10.48
C CYS A 11 1.48 -9.00 10.33
N THR A 12 0.74 -9.44 11.34
CA THR A 12 0.02 -10.73 11.31
C THR A 12 -1.43 -10.63 10.82
N ASN A 13 -1.88 -9.42 10.48
CA ASN A 13 -3.25 -9.18 10.03
C ASN A 13 -3.48 -9.74 8.62
N LEU A 14 -4.68 -10.28 8.39
CA LEU A 14 -5.10 -10.76 7.08
C LEU A 14 -5.13 -9.62 6.06
N ALA A 15 -4.78 -9.95 4.82
CA ALA A 15 -4.92 -9.03 3.71
C ALA A 15 -6.40 -8.63 3.60
N TYR A 16 -6.64 -7.34 3.67
CA TYR A 16 -7.86 -6.76 3.17
C TYR A 16 -7.69 -6.84 1.65
N ALA A 17 -8.64 -7.37 0.90
CA ALA A 17 -8.48 -7.62 -0.53
C ALA A 17 -9.12 -6.51 -1.41
N PRO A 18 -8.66 -5.24 -1.40
CA PRO A 18 -9.07 -4.29 -2.40
C PRO A 18 -8.27 -4.54 -3.68
N GLY A 19 -8.96 -4.86 -4.77
CA GLY A 19 -8.34 -4.94 -6.08
C GLY A 19 -7.59 -3.64 -6.42
N GLY A 20 -6.40 -3.76 -7.00
CA GLY A 20 -5.64 -2.60 -7.44
C GLY A 20 -4.47 -2.16 -6.56
N THR A 21 -4.18 -2.89 -5.47
CA THR A 21 -3.05 -2.67 -4.55
C THR A 21 -2.47 -4.00 -4.09
N ALA A 22 -1.17 -4.04 -3.77
CA ALA A 22 -0.53 -5.18 -3.12
C ALA A 22 -1.26 -5.59 -1.82
N SER A 23 -1.04 -6.83 -1.39
CA SER A 23 -1.75 -7.48 -0.28
C SER A 23 -1.50 -6.77 1.05
N LEU A 24 -2.33 -5.79 1.40
CA LEU A 24 -2.25 -5.00 2.64
C LEU A 24 -3.44 -5.31 3.56
N CYS A 25 -3.22 -5.34 4.87
CA CYS A 25 -4.34 -5.35 5.81
C CYS A 25 -5.06 -3.99 5.81
N LYS A 26 -6.28 -3.95 6.36
CA LYS A 26 -7.12 -2.74 6.33
C LYS A 26 -6.42 -1.51 6.94
N GLU A 27 -5.69 -1.72 8.03
CA GLU A 27 -4.96 -0.66 8.73
C GLU A 27 -3.80 -0.11 7.88
N HIS A 28 -2.95 -1.01 7.38
CA HIS A 28 -1.84 -0.64 6.51
C HIS A 28 -2.30 -0.02 5.19
N PHE A 29 -3.44 -0.45 4.65
CA PHE A 29 -4.06 0.19 3.50
C PHE A 29 -4.46 1.65 3.79
N ILE A 30 -5.06 1.94 4.95
CA ILE A 30 -5.41 3.31 5.34
C ILE A 30 -4.15 4.17 5.54
N ASN A 31 -3.11 3.60 6.16
CA ASN A 31 -1.82 4.27 6.35
C ASN A 31 -1.15 4.59 5.00
N PHE A 32 -1.14 3.63 4.08
CA PHE A 32 -0.67 3.82 2.71
C PHE A 32 -1.45 4.92 1.98
N VAL A 33 -2.78 4.91 2.03
CA VAL A 33 -3.62 5.94 1.39
C VAL A 33 -3.33 7.31 1.99
N THR A 34 -3.12 7.40 3.30
CA THR A 34 -2.79 8.64 4.01
C THR A 34 -1.42 9.17 3.60
N TRP A 35 -0.40 8.31 3.58
CA TRP A 35 0.94 8.65 3.11
C TRP A 35 0.93 9.12 1.65
N ARG A 36 0.20 8.42 0.77
CA ARG A 36 0.05 8.79 -0.64
C ARG A 36 -0.63 10.14 -0.81
N ARG A 37 -1.67 10.44 -0.02
CA ARG A 37 -2.35 11.74 -0.02
C ARG A 37 -1.41 12.89 0.35
N ARG A 38 -0.47 12.68 1.28
CA ARG A 38 0.53 13.69 1.67
C ARG A 38 1.50 14.06 0.53
N ARG A 39 1.63 13.23 -0.50
CA ARG A 39 2.41 13.52 -1.72
C ARG A 39 1.71 14.45 -2.71
N GLY A 40 0.50 14.90 -2.38
CA GLY A 40 -0.23 15.92 -3.12
C GLY A 40 -1.27 15.39 -4.11
N PRO A 41 -2.17 16.27 -4.61
CA PRO A 41 -3.31 15.89 -5.44
C PRO A 41 -2.93 15.32 -6.81
N VAL A 42 -1.78 15.75 -7.36
CA VAL A 42 -1.24 15.21 -8.62
C VAL A 42 -0.96 13.70 -8.51
N MET A 43 -0.51 13.25 -7.34
CA MET A 43 -0.23 11.83 -7.10
C MET A 43 -1.51 11.00 -7.06
N PHE A 44 -2.64 11.56 -6.62
CA PHE A 44 -3.93 10.86 -6.61
C PHE A 44 -4.40 10.54 -8.04
N THR A 45 -4.40 11.54 -8.92
CA THR A 45 -4.79 11.37 -10.33
C THR A 45 -3.82 10.47 -11.08
N LYS A 46 -2.51 10.66 -10.87
CA LYS A 46 -1.47 9.83 -11.50
C LYS A 46 -1.62 8.36 -11.10
N TYR A 47 -1.83 8.08 -9.82
CA TYR A 47 -1.98 6.71 -9.32
C TYR A 47 -3.21 5.99 -9.88
N ALA A 48 -4.31 6.71 -10.12
CA ALA A 48 -5.52 6.13 -10.72
C ALA A 48 -5.25 5.61 -12.15
N GLY A 49 -4.40 6.31 -12.92
CA GLY A 49 -4.00 5.91 -14.27
C GLY A 49 -2.83 4.93 -14.35
N MET A 50 -2.20 4.58 -13.23
CA MET A 50 -1.08 3.64 -13.19
C MET A 50 -1.55 2.18 -13.34
N THR A 51 -0.71 1.39 -14.01
CA THR A 51 -0.75 -0.08 -14.04
C THR A 51 -0.52 -0.70 -12.67
N MET A 52 -0.86 -1.98 -12.50
CA MET A 52 -0.62 -2.72 -11.25
C MET A 52 0.86 -2.67 -10.82
N ASN A 53 1.78 -2.94 -11.75
CA ASN A 53 3.22 -2.94 -11.46
C ASN A 53 3.74 -1.57 -10.99
N GLU A 54 3.25 -0.48 -11.58
CA GLU A 54 3.60 0.88 -11.16
C GLU A 54 3.08 1.17 -9.75
N ARG A 55 1.86 0.72 -9.44
CA ARG A 55 1.29 0.85 -8.08
C ARG A 55 2.09 0.05 -7.06
N ASP A 56 2.51 -1.17 -7.41
CA ASP A 56 3.32 -2.02 -6.53
C ASP A 56 4.69 -1.40 -6.20
N THR A 57 5.26 -0.65 -7.15
CA THR A 57 6.48 0.13 -6.92
C THR A 57 6.26 1.21 -5.86
N ILE A 58 5.12 1.91 -5.91
CA ILE A 58 4.76 2.94 -4.91
C ILE A 58 4.48 2.33 -3.54
N VAL A 59 3.84 1.15 -3.49
CA VAL A 59 3.62 0.43 -2.23
C VAL A 59 4.95 -0.02 -1.62
N THR A 60 5.89 -0.50 -2.44
CA THR A 60 7.24 -0.90 -2.00
C THR A 60 8.03 0.29 -1.45
N GLU A 61 7.92 1.46 -2.09
CA GLU A 61 8.52 2.70 -1.59
C GLU A 61 7.94 3.09 -0.22
N TRP A 62 6.62 2.99 -0.07
CA TRP A 62 5.97 3.22 1.20
C TRP A 62 6.41 2.22 2.27
N GLN A 63 6.48 0.93 1.96
CA GLN A 63 6.95 -0.11 2.87
C GLN A 63 8.34 0.21 3.43
N LYS A 64 9.28 0.63 2.56
CA LYS A 64 10.62 1.07 3.00
C LYS A 64 10.56 2.28 3.95
N SER A 65 9.65 3.22 3.71
CA SER A 65 9.49 4.37 4.60
C SER A 65 8.93 3.99 5.98
N VAL A 66 8.08 2.97 6.05
CA VAL A 66 7.55 2.44 7.32
C VAL A 66 8.66 1.74 8.10
N MET A 67 9.43 0.85 7.46
CA MET A 67 10.54 0.12 8.11
C MET A 67 11.70 1.03 8.54
N ALA A 68 11.92 2.16 7.87
CA ALA A 68 12.94 3.14 8.28
C ALA A 68 12.50 4.02 9.47
N SER A 69 11.24 3.93 9.88
CA SER A 69 10.66 4.73 10.97
C SER A 69 10.52 3.95 12.28
N GLU A 70 10.90 2.68 12.29
CA GLU A 70 10.95 1.77 13.46
C GLU A 70 12.39 1.50 13.86
#